data_AF-A0A022QZX2-F1
#
_entry.id   AF-A0A022QZX2-F1
#
_cell.length_a   1.000
_cell.length_b   1.000
_cell.length_c   1.000
_cell.angle_alpha   90.00
_cell.angle_beta   90.00
_cell.angle_gamma   90.00
#
_symmetry.space_group_name_H-M   'P 1'
#
loop_
_entity.id
_entity.type
_entity.pdbx_description
1 polymer ?
#
loop_
_entity_poly.entity_id
_entity_poly.type
_entity_poly.pdbx_seq_one_letter_code
_entity_poly.pdbx_strand_id
1 'polypeptide(L)'
;MSVTKDVSFSLKVVINKQKTKVLFAEAESDFVDILISFLTLPLGTIVKILKKHYKDEEAPVKIGSLTSLYNGIANLDSDNFWTDGLHDVLLNPTSSFGDECLQLKLDISDSQPTKYFTCNPHHCRPIPCLSVYYDTVICGCCQIMKREVGQNMSEAIGVFTINTMSFIISDDLRVLPNMMGFVQTLKDLDVTDTNGTELRNVTFGFNEIMDLLKASLMSRTPLTDIILNKSQMYGDSARTKYEPGVPLDRIDKKATPNSKKMNLKVILQKSSNKLLFAQAEDDFVDFLSCFLAIPLGGVEHLLGSNTCFKSIDNLHKSVADLISDKYLASAGTKNRLMNPKLFHGYISENFILPLNNPTLIPTYECARGTIKFASINFVKGQGKYVRGPRMYKITDDLTVTPFCMASTISTLEYLNIPLSDIKEMEFQIGLEEALSILKASLTSTSALSDAMKIKPIKTQQTICFFHAKRRSVLREKNSEDLGRRSIRRLRDSALKKFQPCGKGRAAK
;
A
#
# COMPACT_ATOMS: atom_id res chain seq x y z
N MET A 1 -9.93 10.63 21.61
CA MET A 1 -9.43 11.88 21.00
C MET A 1 -8.43 12.49 21.96
N SER A 2 -7.15 12.09 21.86
CA SER A 2 -6.07 12.81 22.52
C SER A 2 -5.71 14.00 21.61
N VAL A 3 -5.71 15.19 22.19
CA VAL A 3 -5.21 16.41 21.55
C VAL A 3 -3.72 16.19 21.29
N THR A 4 -3.36 15.80 20.06
CA THR A 4 -1.98 15.85 19.60
C THR A 4 -1.57 17.32 19.59
N LYS A 5 -0.52 17.67 20.35
CA LYS A 5 0.19 18.94 20.11
C LYS A 5 0.47 19.03 18.61
N ASP A 6 0.23 20.20 18.00
CA ASP A 6 0.54 20.45 16.60
C ASP A 6 2.07 20.36 16.39
N VAL A 7 2.56 19.14 16.21
CA VAL A 7 3.95 18.88 15.84
C VAL A 7 4.08 19.22 14.37
N SER A 8 5.08 20.03 14.07
CA SER A 8 5.40 20.42 12.70
C SER A 8 6.91 20.47 12.48
N PHE A 9 7.31 20.24 11.24
CA PHE A 9 8.70 20.17 10.80
C PHE A 9 8.96 21.31 9.83
N SER A 10 10.05 22.05 10.03
CA SER A 10 10.46 23.11 9.12
C SER A 10 11.56 22.61 8.19
N LEU A 11 11.29 22.64 6.89
CA LEU A 11 12.22 22.21 5.85
C LEU A 11 12.68 23.42 5.04
N LYS A 12 13.97 23.42 4.68
CA LYS A 12 14.54 24.38 3.71
C LYS A 12 14.52 23.73 2.34
N VAL A 13 13.67 24.20 1.45
CA VAL A 13 13.41 23.60 0.14
C VAL A 13 14.03 24.47 -0.95
N VAL A 14 14.82 23.85 -1.82
CA VAL A 14 15.39 24.51 -2.99
C VAL A 14 14.56 24.15 -4.21
N ILE A 15 14.03 25.15 -4.89
CA ILE A 15 13.09 25.02 -6.01
C ILE A 15 13.72 25.67 -7.24
N ASN A 16 13.40 25.18 -8.44
CA ASN A 16 13.78 25.90 -9.66
C ASN A 16 13.03 27.25 -9.78
N LYS A 17 13.63 28.24 -10.46
CA LYS A 17 13.05 29.60 -10.63
C LYS A 17 11.67 29.59 -11.28
N GLN A 18 11.40 28.60 -12.15
CA GLN A 18 10.09 28.46 -12.79
C GLN A 18 9.00 27.95 -11.83
N LYS A 19 9.37 27.55 -10.59
CA LYS A 19 8.48 26.99 -9.55
C LYS A 19 7.70 25.77 -10.05
N THR A 20 8.36 24.95 -10.85
CA THR A 20 7.78 23.73 -11.42
C THR A 20 8.34 22.46 -10.80
N LYS A 21 9.47 22.54 -10.08
CA LYS A 21 10.17 21.38 -9.54
C LYS A 21 10.95 21.72 -8.27
N VAL A 22 10.79 20.89 -7.25
CA VAL A 22 11.68 20.82 -6.09
C VAL A 22 12.97 20.13 -6.51
N LEU A 23 14.11 20.74 -6.22
CA LEU A 23 15.43 20.14 -6.48
C LEU A 23 15.81 19.23 -5.31
N PHE A 24 15.76 19.77 -4.10
CA PHE A 24 15.93 19.04 -2.86
C PHE A 24 15.38 19.83 -1.66
N ALA A 25 15.21 19.15 -0.53
CA ALA A 25 14.93 19.73 0.76
C ALA A 25 16.04 19.39 1.75
N GLU A 26 16.39 20.31 2.62
CA GLU A 26 17.21 20.05 3.81
C GLU A 26 16.28 19.91 5.02
N ALA A 27 16.45 18.82 5.77
CA ALA A 27 15.64 18.48 6.93
C ALA A 27 16.50 17.93 8.07
N GLU A 28 16.02 18.10 9.30
CA GLU A 28 16.62 17.51 10.50
C GLU A 28 16.24 16.02 10.64
N SER A 29 17.03 15.32 11.46
CA SER A 29 16.87 13.90 11.81
C SER A 29 15.44 13.47 12.08
N ASP A 30 14.65 14.24 12.83
CA ASP A 30 13.28 13.84 13.20
C ASP A 30 12.34 13.71 12.00
N PHE A 31 12.48 14.56 10.97
CA PHE A 31 11.68 14.44 9.76
C PHE A 31 12.13 13.24 8.92
N VAL A 32 13.44 12.97 8.91
CA VAL A 32 14.00 11.81 8.20
C VAL A 32 13.61 10.51 8.88
N ASP A 33 13.54 10.47 10.20
CA ASP A 33 13.06 9.33 10.96
C ASP A 33 11.58 9.02 10.61
N ILE A 34 10.76 10.04 10.34
CA ILE A 34 9.39 9.85 9.82
C ILE A 34 9.42 9.27 8.41
N LEU A 35 10.28 9.77 7.52
CA LEU A 35 10.39 9.17 6.18
C LEU A 35 10.81 7.70 6.26
N ILE A 36 11.86 7.40 7.03
CA ILE A 36 12.35 6.02 7.24
C ILE A 36 11.26 5.14 7.86
N SER A 37 10.41 5.69 8.73
CA SER A 37 9.28 4.96 9.31
C SER A 37 8.29 4.45 8.25
N PHE A 38 8.21 5.04 7.06
CA PHE A 38 7.35 4.52 5.99
C PHE A 38 7.75 3.09 5.60
N LEU A 39 9.06 2.77 5.64
CA LEU A 39 9.56 1.42 5.38
C LEU A 39 9.17 0.41 6.47
N THR A 40 8.80 0.88 7.66
CA THR A 40 8.44 0.00 8.78
C THR A 40 6.94 -0.26 8.85
N LEU A 41 6.12 0.50 8.13
CA LEU A 41 4.66 0.35 8.12
C LEU A 41 4.23 -0.92 7.38
N PRO A 42 3.45 -1.81 8.03
CA PRO A 42 2.79 -2.90 7.34
C PRO A 42 1.81 -2.41 6.26
N LEU A 43 1.70 -3.13 5.15
CA LEU A 43 0.82 -2.78 4.04
C LEU A 43 -0.65 -2.58 4.47
N GLY A 44 -1.16 -3.41 5.38
CA GLY A 44 -2.51 -3.27 5.93
C GLY A 44 -2.69 -2.00 6.75
N THR A 45 -1.66 -1.60 7.49
CA THR A 45 -1.65 -0.34 8.25
C THR A 45 -1.68 0.86 7.31
N ILE A 46 -0.89 0.86 6.23
CA ILE A 46 -0.90 1.91 5.21
C ILE A 46 -2.31 2.09 4.61
N VAL A 47 -2.95 1.00 4.19
CA VAL A 47 -4.31 1.05 3.64
C VAL A 47 -5.29 1.62 4.68
N LYS A 48 -5.21 1.16 5.93
CA LYS A 48 -6.07 1.60 7.03
C LYS A 48 -5.94 3.11 7.29
N ILE A 49 -4.73 3.61 7.48
CA ILE A 49 -4.50 5.02 7.85
C ILE A 49 -4.88 5.97 6.71
N LEU A 50 -4.57 5.62 5.46
CA LEU A 50 -4.95 6.44 4.29
C LEU A 50 -6.46 6.42 4.10
N LYS A 51 -7.11 5.26 4.20
CA LYS A 51 -8.58 5.15 4.11
C LYS A 51 -9.28 5.96 5.20
N LYS A 52 -8.74 5.95 6.43
CA LYS A 52 -9.27 6.72 7.56
C LYS A 52 -9.10 8.23 7.35
N HIS A 53 -7.92 8.66 6.88
CA HIS A 53 -7.59 10.07 6.71
C HIS A 53 -8.38 10.72 5.57
N TYR A 54 -8.55 10.00 4.45
CA TYR A 54 -9.23 10.50 3.25
C TYR A 54 -10.67 9.97 3.11
N LYS A 55 -11.32 9.58 4.21
CA LYS A 55 -12.67 8.98 4.20
C LYS A 55 -13.75 9.88 3.59
N ASP A 56 -13.55 11.20 3.64
CA ASP A 56 -14.49 12.22 3.19
C ASP A 56 -14.17 12.72 1.75
N GLU A 57 -13.13 12.19 1.10
CA GLU A 57 -12.84 12.49 -0.31
C GLU A 57 -13.82 11.79 -1.27
N GLU A 58 -14.14 12.42 -2.39
CA GLU A 58 -15.05 11.86 -3.40
C GLU A 58 -14.56 10.53 -3.99
N ALA A 59 -13.24 10.35 -4.08
CA ALA A 59 -12.59 9.15 -4.58
C ALA A 59 -11.74 8.50 -3.47
N PRO A 60 -12.01 7.25 -3.07
CA PRO A 60 -11.20 6.59 -2.05
C PRO A 60 -9.78 6.35 -2.57
N VAL A 61 -8.79 6.49 -1.68
CA VAL A 61 -7.40 6.14 -1.99
C VAL A 61 -7.30 4.65 -2.31
N LYS A 62 -6.79 4.33 -3.50
CA LYS A 62 -6.59 2.97 -3.97
C LYS A 62 -5.11 2.69 -4.20
N ILE A 63 -4.59 1.70 -3.50
CA ILE A 63 -3.25 1.13 -3.70
C ILE A 63 -3.46 -0.20 -4.42
N GLY A 64 -3.49 -0.14 -5.76
CA GLY A 64 -3.73 -1.32 -6.59
C GLY A 64 -4.89 -2.20 -6.12
N SER A 65 -4.64 -3.51 -6.09
CA SER A 65 -5.52 -4.57 -5.58
C SER A 65 -5.32 -4.82 -4.09
N LEU A 66 -4.28 -4.25 -3.45
CA LEU A 66 -4.06 -4.35 -2.01
C LEU A 66 -5.24 -3.74 -1.24
N THR A 67 -5.79 -2.62 -1.71
CA THR A 67 -6.99 -2.02 -1.11
C THR A 67 -8.21 -2.94 -1.21
N SER A 68 -8.39 -3.62 -2.35
CA SER A 68 -9.47 -4.60 -2.55
C SER A 68 -9.29 -5.85 -1.68
N LEU A 69 -8.07 -6.35 -1.56
CA LEU A 69 -7.71 -7.44 -0.64
C LEU A 69 -8.03 -7.08 0.83
N TYR A 70 -7.57 -5.91 1.29
CA TYR A 70 -7.85 -5.43 2.65
C TYR A 70 -9.35 -5.34 2.92
N ASN A 71 -10.12 -4.75 1.98
CA ASN A 71 -11.57 -4.64 2.12
C ASN A 71 -12.25 -6.01 2.07
N GLY A 72 -11.79 -6.93 1.23
CA GLY A 72 -12.30 -8.30 1.17
C GLY A 72 -12.16 -9.02 2.49
N ILE A 73 -10.95 -8.98 3.09
CA ILE A 73 -10.68 -9.56 4.41
C ILE A 73 -11.50 -8.85 5.51
N ALA A 74 -11.60 -7.52 5.46
CA ALA A 74 -12.40 -6.75 6.41
C ALA A 74 -13.89 -7.10 6.40
N ASN A 75 -14.41 -7.52 5.24
CA ASN A 75 -15.81 -7.90 5.05
C ASN A 75 -16.09 -9.39 5.32
N LEU A 76 -15.08 -10.21 5.64
CA LEU A 76 -15.30 -11.59 6.05
C LEU A 76 -15.88 -11.64 7.47
N ASP A 77 -16.93 -12.44 7.67
CA ASP A 77 -17.49 -12.69 9.00
C ASP A 77 -16.46 -13.36 9.92
N SER A 78 -16.55 -13.10 11.22
CA SER A 78 -15.62 -13.64 12.23
C SER A 78 -15.56 -15.17 12.23
N ASP A 79 -16.64 -15.85 11.84
CA ASP A 79 -16.70 -17.31 11.66
C ASP A 79 -15.73 -17.87 10.61
N ASN A 80 -15.17 -17.01 9.74
CA ASN A 80 -14.13 -17.36 8.78
C ASN A 80 -12.74 -17.48 9.41
N PHE A 81 -12.57 -17.07 10.66
CA PHE A 81 -11.29 -17.05 11.36
C PHE A 81 -11.27 -18.05 12.52
N TRP A 82 -10.08 -18.47 12.95
CA TRP A 82 -9.96 -19.41 14.07
C TRP A 82 -10.31 -18.81 15.43
N THR A 83 -10.17 -17.48 15.55
CA THR A 83 -10.56 -16.69 16.72
C THR A 83 -11.01 -15.31 16.27
N ASP A 84 -11.92 -14.67 17.00
CA ASP A 84 -12.39 -13.32 16.70
C ASP A 84 -11.22 -12.32 16.65
N GLY A 85 -10.21 -12.49 17.52
CA GLY A 85 -9.04 -11.62 17.57
C GLY A 85 -8.10 -11.72 16.36
N LEU A 86 -8.13 -12.80 15.55
CA LEU A 86 -7.28 -12.91 14.37
C LEU A 86 -7.71 -11.96 13.24
N HIS A 87 -9.01 -11.67 13.14
CA HIS A 87 -9.54 -10.68 12.20
C HIS A 87 -8.97 -9.29 12.51
N ASP A 88 -9.05 -8.88 13.78
CA ASP A 88 -8.52 -7.60 14.25
C ASP A 88 -7.01 -7.48 14.01
N VAL A 89 -6.26 -8.56 14.26
CA VAL A 89 -4.81 -8.61 14.04
C VAL A 89 -4.47 -8.39 12.56
N LEU A 90 -5.14 -9.08 11.64
CA LEU A 90 -4.92 -8.92 10.19
C LEU A 90 -5.22 -7.50 9.68
N LEU A 91 -6.24 -6.85 10.24
CA LEU A 91 -6.63 -5.49 9.84
C LEU A 91 -5.83 -4.40 10.56
N ASN A 92 -5.15 -4.76 11.65
CA ASN A 92 -4.29 -3.89 12.45
C ASN A 92 -2.91 -4.50 12.69
N PRO A 93 -2.14 -4.76 11.62
CA PRO A 93 -0.83 -5.36 11.75
C PRO A 93 0.16 -4.44 12.46
N THR A 94 0.88 -5.01 13.42
CA THR A 94 1.93 -4.33 14.18
C THR A 94 3.27 -4.41 13.45
N SER A 95 4.05 -3.34 13.49
CA SER A 95 5.43 -3.34 12.97
C SER A 95 6.40 -3.97 13.98
N SER A 96 7.44 -4.64 13.50
CA SER A 96 8.60 -5.01 14.35
C SER A 96 9.42 -3.82 14.86
N PHE A 97 9.01 -2.61 14.48
CA PHE A 97 9.59 -1.33 14.93
C PHE A 97 8.60 -0.51 15.77
N GLY A 98 7.53 -1.13 16.28
CA GLY A 98 6.49 -0.42 17.03
C GLY A 98 7.07 0.43 18.17
N ASP A 99 8.01 -0.13 18.94
CA ASP A 99 8.61 0.54 20.09
C ASP A 99 9.50 1.73 19.68
N GLU A 100 10.21 1.62 18.55
CA GLU A 100 10.94 2.75 17.96
C GLU A 100 9.99 3.81 17.40
N CYS A 101 8.92 3.42 16.70
CA CYS A 101 7.99 4.36 16.08
C CYS A 101 7.23 5.20 17.12
N LEU A 102 7.04 4.70 18.35
CA LEU A 102 6.47 5.47 19.46
C LEU A 102 7.36 6.63 19.92
N GLN A 103 8.65 6.61 19.58
CA GLN A 103 9.60 7.68 19.89
C GLN A 103 9.65 8.75 18.79
N LEU A 104 8.96 8.54 17.66
CA LEU A 104 8.88 9.54 16.60
C LEU A 104 8.21 10.81 17.14
N LYS A 105 8.72 11.97 16.73
CA LYS A 105 8.07 13.26 17.05
C LYS A 105 6.63 13.31 16.55
N LEU A 106 6.32 12.61 15.47
CA LEU A 106 4.97 12.44 14.94
C LEU A 106 4.79 11.01 14.44
N ASP A 107 3.90 10.26 15.07
CA ASP A 107 3.50 8.92 14.63
C ASP A 107 2.24 9.01 13.76
N ILE A 108 2.29 8.40 12.58
CA ILE A 108 1.15 8.29 11.63
C ILE A 108 0.45 6.93 11.68
N SER A 109 1.02 5.95 12.39
CA SER A 109 0.54 4.57 12.38
C SER A 109 -0.68 4.33 13.28
N ASP A 110 -1.10 5.33 14.05
CA ASP A 110 -2.13 5.20 15.12
C ASP A 110 -1.80 4.05 16.09
N SER A 111 -0.51 3.68 16.21
CA SER A 111 -0.10 2.50 16.95
C SER A 111 -0.25 2.74 18.45
N GLN A 112 -0.83 1.75 19.14
CA GLN A 112 -0.76 1.71 20.59
C GLN A 112 0.55 1.01 21.00
N PRO A 113 1.13 1.38 22.15
CA PRO A 113 2.26 0.64 22.70
C PRO A 113 1.97 -0.85 22.74
N THR A 114 2.91 -1.65 22.23
CA THR A 114 2.80 -3.10 22.27
C THR A 114 2.67 -3.54 23.72
N LYS A 115 1.53 -4.11 24.08
CA LYS A 115 1.34 -4.68 25.40
C LYS A 115 1.89 -6.09 25.43
N TYR A 116 2.72 -6.36 26.42
CA TYR A 116 3.27 -7.69 26.65
C TYR A 116 2.58 -8.32 27.84
N PHE A 117 2.16 -9.57 27.70
CA PHE A 117 1.43 -10.35 28.68
C PHE A 117 2.21 -11.59 29.07
N THR A 118 2.21 -11.95 30.35
CA THR A 118 2.83 -13.16 30.86
C THR A 118 1.88 -13.95 31.74
N CYS A 119 2.23 -15.21 32.02
CA CYS A 119 1.58 -16.05 33.01
C CYS A 119 2.09 -15.71 34.42
N ASN A 120 1.48 -16.27 35.47
CA ASN A 120 1.92 -15.97 36.84
C ASN A 120 3.37 -16.48 37.08
N PRO A 121 4.34 -15.59 37.38
CA PRO A 121 5.77 -15.94 37.51
C PRO A 121 6.06 -16.92 38.65
N HIS A 122 5.17 -17.03 39.65
CA HIS A 122 5.36 -17.97 40.77
C HIS A 122 5.18 -19.44 40.35
N HIS A 123 4.55 -19.72 39.21
CA HIS A 123 4.22 -21.07 38.74
C HIS A 123 4.90 -21.43 37.41
N CYS A 124 5.69 -20.51 36.83
CA CYS A 124 6.37 -20.73 35.55
C CYS A 124 7.88 -20.74 35.78
N ARG A 125 8.50 -21.93 35.79
CA ARG A 125 9.97 -22.10 35.83
C ARG A 125 10.45 -22.98 34.66
N PRO A 126 11.63 -22.71 34.07
CA PRO A 126 12.60 -21.67 34.45
C PRO A 126 12.55 -20.41 33.56
N ILE A 127 11.75 -20.40 32.50
CA ILE A 127 11.72 -19.33 31.50
C ILE A 127 10.35 -18.63 31.55
N PRO A 128 10.27 -17.34 31.90
CA PRO A 128 9.02 -16.60 31.80
C PRO A 128 8.65 -16.43 30.33
N CYS A 129 7.49 -16.93 29.93
CA CYS A 129 7.00 -16.77 28.57
C CYS A 129 6.21 -15.46 28.43
N LEU A 130 6.37 -14.78 27.29
CA LEU A 130 5.74 -13.49 26.97
C LEU A 130 4.86 -13.64 25.72
N SER A 131 3.71 -12.96 25.71
CA SER A 131 2.76 -12.89 24.60
C SER A 131 2.36 -11.46 24.32
N VAL A 132 2.12 -11.13 23.06
CA VAL A 132 1.54 -9.84 22.64
C VAL A 132 0.01 -9.89 22.57
N TYR A 133 -0.57 -11.08 22.70
CA TYR A 133 -2.01 -11.32 22.68
C TYR A 133 -2.53 -11.55 24.11
N TYR A 134 -3.52 -10.75 24.50
CA TYR A 134 -4.25 -10.91 25.75
C TYR A 134 -5.21 -12.10 25.66
N ASP A 135 -5.18 -13.00 26.65
CA ASP A 135 -6.15 -14.11 26.80
C ASP A 135 -6.18 -15.18 25.68
N THR A 136 -5.26 -15.10 24.70
CA THR A 136 -5.24 -16.02 23.55
C THR A 136 -4.20 -17.13 23.71
N VAL A 137 -3.17 -16.91 24.53
CA VAL A 137 -1.96 -17.76 24.57
C VAL A 137 -1.86 -18.50 25.90
N ILE A 138 -1.66 -19.81 25.81
CA ILE A 138 -1.40 -20.70 26.94
C ILE A 138 0.11 -20.90 27.05
N CYS A 139 0.68 -20.57 28.21
CA CYS A 139 2.09 -20.81 28.51
C CYS A 139 2.37 -22.31 28.68
N GLY A 140 3.63 -22.74 28.54
CA GLY A 140 4.05 -24.12 28.87
C GLY A 140 3.75 -24.55 30.31
N CYS A 141 3.45 -23.61 31.21
CA CYS A 141 2.92 -23.88 32.56
C CYS A 141 1.38 -24.09 32.60
N CYS A 142 0.74 -24.25 31.45
CA CYS A 142 -0.71 -24.42 31.27
C CYS A 142 -1.58 -23.26 31.77
N GLN A 143 -0.99 -22.08 32.00
CA GLN A 143 -1.71 -20.87 32.41
C GLN A 143 -1.90 -19.93 31.23
N ILE A 144 -3.06 -19.28 31.18
CA ILE A 144 -3.34 -18.25 30.19
C ILE A 144 -2.55 -16.99 30.52
N MET A 145 -1.97 -16.36 29.50
CA MET A 145 -1.22 -15.10 29.63
C MET A 145 -2.18 -13.90 29.68
N LYS A 146 -2.32 -13.30 30.86
CA LYS A 146 -3.20 -12.14 31.11
C LYS A 146 -2.50 -10.99 31.84
N ARG A 147 -1.32 -11.20 32.40
CA ARG A 147 -0.62 -10.20 33.22
C ARG A 147 0.23 -9.30 32.35
N GLU A 148 -0.11 -8.02 32.26
CA GLU A 148 0.68 -7.01 31.53
C GLU A 148 2.07 -6.81 32.16
N VAL A 149 3.09 -6.63 31.32
CA VAL A 149 4.49 -6.37 31.70
C VAL A 149 4.92 -5.08 31.01
N GLY A 150 5.45 -4.13 31.80
CA GLY A 150 5.98 -2.88 31.29
C GLY A 150 7.38 -3.00 30.69
N GLN A 151 7.67 -2.13 29.73
CA GLN A 151 8.97 -2.00 29.08
C GLN A 151 9.69 -0.75 29.60
N ASN A 152 10.98 -0.87 29.89
CA ASN A 152 11.85 0.28 30.11
C ASN A 152 12.58 0.53 28.79
N MET A 153 12.20 1.60 28.08
CA MET A 153 12.90 2.02 26.88
C MET A 153 14.24 2.66 27.28
N SER A 154 15.33 2.18 26.69
CA SER A 154 16.64 2.83 26.80
C SER A 154 16.57 4.20 26.14
N GLU A 155 17.20 5.21 26.76
CA GLU A 155 17.40 6.51 26.13
C GLU A 155 18.30 6.33 24.89
N ALA A 156 17.71 6.37 23.70
CA ALA A 156 18.42 6.24 22.44
C ALA A 156 18.90 7.62 21.94
N ILE A 157 20.00 7.64 21.19
CA ILE A 157 20.59 8.86 20.60
C ILE A 157 19.74 9.37 19.40
N GLY A 158 18.72 8.62 19.02
CA GLY A 158 17.64 8.97 18.09
C GLY A 158 16.78 7.75 17.74
N VAL A 159 15.82 7.88 16.82
CA VAL A 159 14.90 6.77 16.48
C VAL A 159 15.53 5.83 15.46
N PHE A 160 15.82 6.34 14.27
CA PHE A 160 16.55 5.61 13.23
C PHE A 160 17.88 6.29 12.91
N THR A 161 17.91 7.62 12.94
CA THR A 161 19.08 8.46 12.71
C THR A 161 19.55 9.12 14.00
N ILE A 162 20.77 9.64 14.02
CA ILE A 162 21.30 10.40 15.16
C ILE A 162 20.62 11.77 15.22
N ASN A 163 20.07 12.16 16.38
CA ASN A 163 19.24 13.36 16.55
C ASN A 163 19.91 14.68 16.11
N THR A 164 21.25 14.76 16.12
CA THR A 164 22.00 15.98 15.77
C THR A 164 22.33 16.12 14.28
N MET A 165 21.91 15.16 13.44
CA MET A 165 22.21 15.16 12.00
C MET A 165 21.15 15.92 11.19
N SER A 166 21.59 16.51 10.08
CA SER A 166 20.72 16.99 9.01
C SER A 166 20.99 16.23 7.72
N PHE A 167 19.97 16.20 6.86
CA PHE A 167 19.97 15.41 5.64
C PHE A 167 19.41 16.23 4.48
N ILE A 168 19.85 15.85 3.29
CA ILE A 168 19.32 16.31 2.02
C ILE A 168 18.39 15.25 1.46
N ILE A 169 17.20 15.68 1.03
CA ILE A 169 16.13 14.84 0.52
C ILE A 169 15.81 15.29 -0.89
N SER A 170 15.99 14.42 -1.88
CA SER A 170 15.60 14.71 -3.26
C SER A 170 14.07 14.69 -3.42
N ASP A 171 13.58 15.26 -4.52
CA ASP A 171 12.15 15.20 -4.88
C ASP A 171 11.61 13.77 -4.93
N ASP A 172 12.43 12.82 -5.40
CA ASP A 172 12.11 11.40 -5.46
C ASP A 172 12.51 10.62 -4.17
N LEU A 173 12.60 11.31 -3.03
CA LEU A 173 12.86 10.78 -1.68
C LEU A 173 14.17 9.99 -1.49
N ARG A 174 15.20 10.28 -2.27
CA ARG A 174 16.56 9.87 -1.93
C ARG A 174 17.05 10.70 -0.75
N VAL A 175 17.63 10.06 0.26
CA VAL A 175 18.10 10.70 1.49
C VAL A 175 19.61 10.57 1.59
N LEU A 176 20.28 11.70 1.77
CA LEU A 176 21.74 11.79 1.88
C LEU A 176 22.12 12.58 3.15
N PRO A 177 23.13 12.16 3.92
CA PRO A 177 23.63 12.98 5.02
C PRO A 177 24.16 14.33 4.51
N ASN A 178 23.78 15.45 5.15
CA ASN A 178 24.19 16.81 4.73
C ASN A 178 25.69 17.11 4.98
N MET A 179 26.41 16.16 5.57
CA MET A 179 27.87 16.23 5.78
C MET A 179 28.66 15.68 4.57
N MET A 180 27.98 15.26 3.50
CA MET A 180 28.60 14.90 2.23
C MET A 180 29.07 16.17 1.50
N GLY A 181 30.22 16.11 0.80
CA GLY A 181 30.81 17.30 0.18
C GLY A 181 29.83 18.00 -0.77
N PHE A 182 29.63 19.32 -0.60
CA PHE A 182 28.62 20.13 -1.29
C PHE A 182 28.52 19.88 -2.81
N VAL A 183 29.65 19.87 -3.51
CA VAL A 183 29.70 19.65 -4.97
C VAL A 183 29.29 18.23 -5.36
N GLN A 184 29.66 17.23 -4.55
CA GLN A 184 29.28 15.85 -4.79
C GLN A 184 27.78 15.67 -4.60
N THR A 185 27.22 16.22 -3.51
CA THR A 185 25.78 16.19 -3.24
C THR A 185 24.96 16.80 -4.38
N LEU A 186 25.39 17.95 -4.93
CA LEU A 186 24.70 18.56 -6.08
C LEU A 186 24.76 17.68 -7.33
N LYS A 187 25.90 17.03 -7.59
CA LYS A 187 26.04 16.08 -8.71
C LYS A 187 25.16 14.85 -8.53
N ASP A 188 25.10 14.28 -7.33
CA ASP A 188 24.29 13.08 -7.02
C ASP A 188 22.77 13.36 -7.15
N LEU A 189 22.37 14.63 -6.98
CA LEU A 189 21.00 15.12 -7.15
C LEU A 189 20.70 15.63 -8.57
N ASP A 190 21.63 15.44 -9.53
CA ASP A 190 21.53 15.93 -10.90
C ASP A 190 21.32 17.45 -11.01
N VAL A 191 21.86 18.23 -10.06
CA VAL A 191 21.81 19.70 -10.07
C VAL A 191 23.03 20.25 -10.81
N THR A 192 22.85 20.59 -12.08
CA THR A 192 23.94 21.07 -12.96
C THR A 192 24.06 22.59 -13.04
N ASP A 193 22.99 23.33 -12.73
CA ASP A 193 22.97 24.78 -12.78
C ASP A 193 22.36 25.37 -11.49
N THR A 194 23.16 26.18 -10.80
CA THR A 194 22.73 26.91 -9.59
C THR A 194 22.20 28.31 -9.91
N ASN A 195 22.36 28.82 -11.13
CA ASN A 195 21.89 30.14 -11.57
C ASN A 195 20.38 30.15 -11.83
N GLY A 196 19.60 29.56 -10.94
CA GLY A 196 18.23 29.19 -11.24
C GLY A 196 17.41 28.75 -10.06
N THR A 197 17.90 28.94 -8.83
CA THR A 197 17.27 28.34 -7.64
C THR A 197 16.66 29.39 -6.72
N GLU A 198 15.58 29.02 -6.06
CA GLU A 198 14.90 29.79 -5.00
C GLU A 198 14.87 28.94 -3.74
N LEU A 199 15.29 29.53 -2.61
CA LEU A 199 15.18 28.91 -1.29
C LEU A 199 13.83 29.26 -0.67
N ARG A 200 13.10 28.26 -0.19
CA ARG A 200 11.79 28.42 0.45
C ARG A 200 11.75 27.61 1.74
N ASN A 201 11.26 28.22 2.82
CA ASN A 201 10.94 27.48 4.03
C ASN A 201 9.51 26.94 3.94
N VAL A 202 9.34 25.65 4.20
CA VAL A 202 8.04 24.96 4.17
C VAL A 202 7.85 24.22 5.48
N THR A 203 6.60 24.19 5.97
CA THR A 203 6.24 23.49 7.19
C THR A 203 5.41 22.25 6.85
N PHE A 204 5.79 21.11 7.42
CA PHE A 204 5.07 19.84 7.30
C PHE A 204 4.43 19.51 8.65
N GLY A 205 3.10 19.43 8.71
CA GLY A 205 2.37 18.87 9.83
C GLY A 205 1.88 17.45 9.53
N PHE A 206 0.97 16.95 10.37
CA PHE A 206 0.36 15.63 10.20
C PHE A 206 -0.26 15.42 8.80
N ASN A 207 -1.04 16.41 8.31
CA ASN A 207 -1.70 16.31 7.02
C ASN A 207 -0.69 16.26 5.86
N GLU A 208 0.33 17.12 5.88
CA GLU A 208 1.37 17.11 4.86
C GLU A 208 2.19 15.80 4.86
N ILE A 209 2.38 15.16 6.02
CA ILE A 209 3.04 13.85 6.11
C ILE A 209 2.13 12.73 5.57
N MET A 210 0.81 12.80 5.81
CA MET A 210 -0.15 11.87 5.20
C MET A 210 -0.20 12.03 3.67
N ASP A 211 -0.19 13.27 3.18
CA ASP A 211 -0.07 13.58 1.75
C ASP A 211 1.26 13.05 1.19
N LEU A 212 2.36 13.13 1.97
CA LEU A 212 3.68 12.61 1.59
C LEU A 212 3.71 11.09 1.50
N LEU A 213 3.09 10.39 2.44
CA LEU A 213 2.92 8.94 2.36
C LEU A 213 2.11 8.57 1.11
N LYS A 214 0.96 9.22 0.88
CA LYS A 214 0.12 8.99 -0.32
C LYS A 214 0.91 9.24 -1.61
N ALA A 215 1.57 10.39 -1.72
CA ALA A 215 2.34 10.78 -2.89
C ALA A 215 3.53 9.86 -3.14
N SER A 216 4.21 9.37 -2.09
CA SER A 216 5.34 8.44 -2.23
C SER A 216 4.97 7.10 -2.89
N LEU A 217 3.70 6.69 -2.79
CA LEU A 217 3.16 5.48 -3.39
C LEU A 217 2.60 5.69 -4.80
N MET A 218 2.43 6.95 -5.23
CA MET A 218 1.69 7.28 -6.46
C MET A 218 2.48 8.15 -7.45
N SER A 219 3.47 8.89 -6.96
CA SER A 219 4.21 9.89 -7.72
C SER A 219 5.71 9.56 -7.80
N ARG A 220 6.34 10.08 -8.85
CA ARG A 220 7.81 10.09 -9.00
C ARG A 220 8.44 11.34 -8.39
N THR A 221 7.64 12.34 -8.03
CA THR A 221 8.07 13.66 -7.55
C THR A 221 7.18 14.14 -6.38
N PRO A 222 7.09 13.36 -5.29
CA PRO A 222 6.17 13.63 -4.20
C PRO A 222 6.39 14.99 -3.50
N LEU A 223 7.63 15.49 -3.39
CA LEU A 223 7.85 16.81 -2.76
C LEU A 223 7.33 17.94 -3.64
N THR A 224 7.57 17.87 -4.96
CA THR A 224 6.99 18.81 -5.93
C THR A 224 5.47 18.81 -5.84
N ASP A 225 4.84 17.63 -5.77
CA ASP A 225 3.39 17.53 -5.75
C ASP A 225 2.77 18.21 -4.53
N ILE A 226 3.38 18.04 -3.36
CA ILE A 226 2.86 18.57 -2.09
C ILE A 226 3.16 20.05 -1.93
N ILE A 227 4.36 20.48 -2.35
CA ILE A 227 4.85 21.85 -2.12
C ILE A 227 4.36 22.83 -3.19
N LEU A 228 4.22 22.36 -4.44
CA LEU A 228 3.91 23.21 -5.60
C LEU A 228 2.52 22.91 -6.19
N ASN A 229 2.07 21.66 -6.20
CA ASN A 229 0.86 21.23 -6.92
C ASN A 229 -0.27 20.75 -5.99
N LYS A 230 -0.38 21.31 -4.78
CA LYS A 230 -1.34 20.87 -3.74
C LYS A 230 -2.81 20.77 -4.22
N SER A 231 -3.20 21.48 -5.29
CA SER A 231 -4.55 21.42 -5.88
C SER A 231 -4.77 20.29 -6.91
N GLN A 232 -3.73 19.72 -7.51
CA GLN A 232 -3.85 18.68 -8.56
C GLN A 232 -3.87 17.25 -8.00
N MET A 233 -3.45 17.03 -6.74
CA MET A 233 -3.53 15.71 -6.08
C MET A 233 -4.97 15.20 -5.88
N TYR A 234 -5.95 16.11 -5.88
CA TYR A 234 -7.37 15.81 -5.65
C TYR A 234 -8.18 15.58 -6.94
N GLY A 235 -7.61 15.89 -8.12
CA GLY A 235 -8.39 16.09 -9.34
C GLY A 235 -8.21 15.06 -10.45
N ASP A 236 -7.13 14.28 -10.45
CA ASP A 236 -6.83 13.43 -11.60
C ASP A 236 -6.27 12.08 -11.18
N SER A 237 -7.08 11.05 -11.38
CA SER A 237 -6.68 9.65 -11.59
C SER A 237 -5.88 9.55 -12.92
N ALA A 238 -4.96 10.48 -13.17
CA ALA A 238 -4.19 10.59 -14.40
C ALA A 238 -3.19 9.43 -14.45
N ARG A 239 -3.66 8.33 -15.05
CA ARG A 239 -2.89 7.28 -15.71
C ARG A 239 -1.49 7.12 -15.12
N THR A 240 -1.40 6.41 -14.01
CA THR A 240 -0.19 5.66 -13.68
C THR A 240 0.12 4.78 -14.89
N LYS A 241 0.97 5.29 -15.80
CA LYS A 241 1.63 4.44 -16.77
C LYS A 241 2.58 3.60 -15.94
N TYR A 242 2.08 2.48 -15.43
CA TYR A 242 2.90 1.43 -14.84
C TYR A 242 3.91 1.04 -15.90
N GLU A 243 5.16 1.42 -15.68
CA GLU A 243 6.25 0.93 -16.50
C GLU A 243 6.31 -0.59 -16.29
N PRO A 244 6.42 -1.39 -17.37
CA PRO A 244 6.63 -2.82 -17.24
C PRO A 244 7.89 -3.04 -16.39
N GLY A 245 7.71 -3.64 -15.22
CA GLY A 245 8.82 -3.92 -14.33
C GLY A 245 9.87 -4.80 -15.02
N VAL A 246 11.14 -4.56 -14.70
CA VAL A 246 12.24 -5.48 -15.02
C VAL A 246 11.91 -6.87 -14.45
N PRO A 247 12.21 -7.98 -15.15
CA PRO A 247 12.05 -9.33 -14.61
C PRO A 247 12.71 -9.46 -13.22
N LEU A 248 12.12 -10.29 -12.35
CA LEU A 248 12.66 -10.64 -11.04
C LEU A 248 13.93 -11.50 -11.21
N ASP A 249 15.02 -10.90 -11.68
CA ASP A 249 16.27 -11.62 -11.96
C ASP A 249 17.24 -11.59 -10.75
N ARG A 250 16.87 -10.94 -9.64
CA ARG A 250 17.82 -10.53 -8.57
C ARG A 250 17.55 -11.05 -7.16
N ILE A 251 16.58 -11.91 -6.94
CA ILE A 251 16.45 -12.54 -5.62
C ILE A 251 17.41 -13.72 -5.60
N ASP A 252 18.28 -13.80 -4.60
CA ASP A 252 19.11 -14.98 -4.33
C ASP A 252 18.18 -16.19 -4.32
N LYS A 253 18.20 -16.96 -5.42
CA LYS A 253 17.36 -18.14 -5.64
C LYS A 253 17.87 -19.28 -4.77
N LYS A 254 17.82 -19.13 -3.45
CA LYS A 254 17.83 -20.25 -2.51
C LYS A 254 16.44 -20.88 -2.52
N ALA A 255 16.00 -21.33 -3.69
CA ALA A 255 14.88 -22.23 -3.79
C ALA A 255 15.31 -23.53 -3.11
N THR A 256 14.79 -23.79 -1.92
CA THR A 256 14.91 -25.11 -1.31
C THR A 256 14.12 -26.10 -2.19
N PRO A 257 14.63 -27.31 -2.47
CA PRO A 257 13.97 -28.29 -3.35
C PRO A 257 12.55 -28.69 -2.94
N ASN A 258 12.12 -28.35 -1.71
CA ASN A 258 10.81 -28.62 -1.14
C ASN A 258 9.95 -27.34 -0.95
N SER A 259 10.12 -26.31 -1.77
CA SER A 259 9.31 -25.09 -1.63
C SER A 259 7.81 -25.41 -1.71
N LYS A 260 7.07 -25.07 -0.65
CA LYS A 260 5.62 -25.26 -0.56
C LYS A 260 4.94 -24.57 -1.75
N LYS A 261 4.04 -25.28 -2.42
CA LYS A 261 3.23 -24.76 -3.53
C LYS A 261 1.76 -24.88 -3.18
N MET A 262 0.97 -23.92 -3.63
CA MET A 262 -0.49 -23.93 -3.47
C MET A 262 -1.15 -24.05 -4.85
N ASN A 263 -2.27 -24.74 -4.93
CA ASN A 263 -3.03 -24.84 -6.16
C ASN A 263 -4.07 -23.72 -6.22
N LEU A 264 -4.09 -22.97 -7.32
CA LEU A 264 -5.11 -21.97 -7.58
C LEU A 264 -5.87 -22.34 -8.84
N LYS A 265 -7.18 -22.57 -8.71
CA LYS A 265 -8.05 -22.78 -9.86
C LYS A 265 -8.58 -21.44 -10.34
N VAL A 266 -8.33 -21.10 -11.59
CA VAL A 266 -8.73 -19.85 -12.23
C VAL A 266 -9.80 -20.13 -13.27
N ILE A 267 -10.88 -19.36 -13.20
CA ILE A 267 -12.02 -19.45 -14.11
C ILE A 267 -11.94 -18.29 -15.11
N LEU A 268 -11.79 -18.64 -16.39
CA LEU A 268 -11.66 -17.70 -17.50
C LEU A 268 -12.88 -17.76 -18.41
N GLN A 269 -13.17 -16.64 -19.06
CA GLN A 269 -14.04 -16.61 -20.22
C GLN A 269 -13.23 -16.97 -21.48
N LYS A 270 -13.61 -18.01 -22.22
CA LYS A 270 -12.90 -18.50 -23.41
C LYS A 270 -12.82 -17.44 -24.51
N SER A 271 -13.94 -16.79 -24.81
CA SER A 271 -14.06 -15.82 -25.90
C SER A 271 -13.17 -14.58 -25.75
N SER A 272 -12.97 -14.12 -24.51
CA SER A 272 -12.21 -12.91 -24.21
C SER A 272 -10.87 -13.18 -23.51
N ASN A 273 -10.61 -14.42 -23.11
CA ASN A 273 -9.50 -14.81 -22.22
C ASN A 273 -9.40 -13.94 -20.95
N LYS A 274 -10.54 -13.41 -20.48
CA LYS A 274 -10.62 -12.57 -19.29
C LYS A 274 -10.79 -13.46 -18.05
N LEU A 275 -10.07 -13.13 -16.98
CA LEU A 275 -10.27 -13.73 -15.67
C LEU A 275 -11.62 -13.29 -15.08
N LEU A 276 -12.45 -14.27 -14.73
CA LEU A 276 -13.73 -14.03 -14.07
C LEU A 276 -13.56 -14.03 -12.55
N PHE A 277 -12.98 -15.11 -12.03
CA PHE A 277 -12.58 -15.26 -10.63
C PHE A 277 -11.63 -16.45 -10.50
N ALA A 278 -10.93 -16.54 -9.39
CA ALA A 278 -10.25 -17.73 -8.93
C ALA A 278 -11.05 -18.39 -7.80
N GLN A 279 -11.03 -19.72 -7.78
CA GLN A 279 -11.52 -20.56 -6.70
C GLN A 279 -10.29 -21.10 -5.96
N ALA A 280 -10.25 -20.86 -4.64
CA ALA A 280 -9.09 -21.20 -3.82
C ALA A 280 -9.52 -21.79 -2.47
N GLU A 281 -8.65 -22.60 -1.88
CA GLU A 281 -8.80 -23.12 -0.51
C GLU A 281 -8.34 -22.09 0.54
N ASP A 282 -8.50 -22.43 1.82
CA ASP A 282 -8.10 -21.56 2.93
C ASP A 282 -6.60 -21.23 2.92
N ASP A 283 -5.75 -22.10 2.39
CA ASP A 283 -4.30 -21.90 2.33
C ASP A 283 -3.87 -20.69 1.50
N PHE A 284 -4.50 -20.49 0.34
CA PHE A 284 -4.20 -19.37 -0.54
C PHE A 284 -4.75 -18.05 0.01
N VAL A 285 -5.91 -18.06 0.67
CA VAL A 285 -6.42 -16.86 1.35
C VAL A 285 -5.55 -16.49 2.54
N ASP A 286 -5.09 -17.50 3.29
CA ASP A 286 -4.15 -17.32 4.38
C ASP A 286 -2.84 -16.69 3.88
N PHE A 287 -2.31 -17.16 2.75
CA PHE A 287 -1.17 -16.58 2.05
C PHE A 287 -1.39 -15.11 1.64
N LEU A 288 -2.53 -14.79 1.01
CA LEU A 288 -2.86 -13.40 0.64
C LEU A 288 -2.97 -12.51 1.89
N SER A 289 -3.57 -13.02 2.96
CA SER A 289 -3.73 -12.28 4.22
C SER A 289 -2.39 -11.86 4.81
N CYS A 290 -1.33 -12.67 4.61
CA CYS A 290 0.01 -12.30 5.06
C CYS A 290 0.55 -11.03 4.40
N PHE A 291 0.09 -10.63 3.22
CA PHE A 291 0.57 -9.41 2.56
C PHE A 291 0.32 -8.18 3.44
N LEU A 292 -0.80 -8.14 4.15
CA LEU A 292 -1.15 -7.01 5.02
C LEU A 292 -0.13 -6.80 6.15
N ALA A 293 0.53 -7.88 6.58
CA ALA A 293 1.52 -7.85 7.65
C ALA A 293 2.93 -7.46 7.19
N ILE A 294 3.20 -7.51 5.89
CA ILE A 294 4.54 -7.23 5.36
C ILE A 294 4.83 -5.73 5.49
N PRO A 295 5.90 -5.33 6.19
CA PRO A 295 6.35 -3.94 6.19
C PRO A 295 6.76 -3.50 4.78
N LEU A 296 6.57 -2.22 4.44
CA LEU A 296 6.90 -1.71 3.11
C LEU A 296 8.38 -1.95 2.73
N GLY A 297 9.32 -1.81 3.67
CA GLY A 297 10.73 -2.18 3.48
C GLY A 297 10.95 -3.69 3.27
N GLY A 298 10.03 -4.53 3.74
CA GLY A 298 10.03 -5.97 3.48
C GLY A 298 9.61 -6.27 2.05
N VAL A 299 8.66 -5.52 1.50
CA VAL A 299 8.33 -5.56 0.07
C VAL A 299 9.53 -5.16 -0.77
N GLU A 300 10.18 -4.05 -0.40
CA GLU A 300 11.40 -3.56 -1.05
C GLU A 300 12.52 -4.61 -1.06
N HIS A 301 12.75 -5.25 0.09
CA HIS A 301 13.68 -6.38 0.21
C HIS A 301 13.32 -7.53 -0.73
N LEU A 302 12.07 -7.98 -0.69
CA LEU A 302 11.57 -9.10 -1.50
C LEU A 302 11.63 -8.81 -2.99
N LEU A 303 11.42 -7.56 -3.41
CA LEU A 303 11.37 -7.17 -4.82
C LEU A 303 12.68 -6.51 -5.30
N GLY A 304 13.72 -6.46 -4.45
CA GLY A 304 15.04 -5.90 -4.77
C GLY A 304 15.03 -4.41 -5.12
N SER A 305 14.19 -3.61 -4.44
CA SER A 305 13.93 -2.20 -4.75
C SER A 305 13.64 -1.91 -6.21
N ASN A 306 12.80 -2.78 -6.75
CA ASN A 306 12.18 -2.68 -8.05
C ASN A 306 10.67 -2.87 -7.89
N THR A 307 10.12 -2.15 -6.92
CA THR A 307 8.68 -1.93 -6.83
C THR A 307 8.26 -0.96 -7.95
N CYS A 308 7.01 -0.54 -7.98
CA CYS A 308 6.60 0.57 -8.86
C CYS A 308 6.50 1.89 -8.09
N PHE A 309 6.91 1.90 -6.82
CA PHE A 309 6.93 3.07 -5.95
C PHE A 309 8.33 3.68 -5.95
N LYS A 310 8.69 4.37 -7.04
CA LYS A 310 10.05 4.88 -7.25
C LYS A 310 10.61 5.63 -6.04
N SER A 311 9.78 6.44 -5.37
CA SER A 311 10.19 7.19 -4.19
C SER A 311 10.49 6.29 -2.98
N ILE A 312 9.76 5.21 -2.80
CA ILE A 312 10.03 4.20 -1.76
C ILE A 312 11.26 3.37 -2.13
N ASP A 313 11.41 2.96 -3.39
CA ASP A 313 12.61 2.26 -3.88
C ASP A 313 13.87 3.08 -3.58
N ASN A 314 13.79 4.39 -3.82
CA ASN A 314 14.87 5.34 -3.57
C ASN A 314 15.15 5.54 -2.08
N LEU A 315 14.11 5.64 -1.27
CA LEU A 315 14.24 5.75 0.19
C LEU A 315 14.91 4.49 0.76
N HIS A 316 14.48 3.30 0.35
CA HIS A 316 15.08 2.03 0.76
C HIS A 316 16.55 1.92 0.31
N LYS A 317 16.86 2.25 -0.94
CA LYS A 317 18.25 2.35 -1.44
C LYS A 317 19.09 3.37 -0.67
N SER A 318 18.49 4.47 -0.20
CA SER A 318 19.19 5.48 0.60
C SER A 318 19.65 4.89 1.93
N VAL A 319 18.79 4.13 2.60
CA VAL A 319 19.16 3.39 3.83
C VAL A 319 20.23 2.33 3.54
N ALA A 320 20.15 1.65 2.40
CA ALA A 320 21.12 0.61 2.00
C ALA A 320 22.52 1.19 1.75
N ASP A 321 22.58 2.19 0.86
CA ASP A 321 23.80 2.54 0.12
C ASP A 321 24.32 3.95 0.46
N LEU A 322 23.44 4.89 0.84
CA LEU A 322 23.78 6.31 0.99
C LEU A 322 23.96 6.73 2.45
N ILE A 323 23.24 6.12 3.37
CA ILE A 323 23.32 6.40 4.81
C ILE A 323 24.29 5.40 5.45
N SER A 324 25.50 5.86 5.76
CA SER A 324 26.48 5.07 6.52
C SER A 324 26.00 4.81 7.96
N ASP A 325 26.42 3.69 8.56
CA ASP A 325 26.03 3.29 9.92
C ASP A 325 26.37 4.34 10.98
N LYS A 326 27.39 5.17 10.74
CA LYS A 326 27.77 6.28 11.63
C LYS A 326 26.71 7.38 11.76
N TYR A 327 25.69 7.40 10.88
CA TYR A 327 24.57 8.34 10.92
C TYR A 327 23.30 7.71 11.50
N LEU A 328 23.33 6.42 11.82
CA LEU A 328 22.19 5.68 12.37
C LEU A 328 22.26 5.61 13.89
N ALA A 329 21.10 5.53 14.54
CA ALA A 329 20.97 5.59 15.99
C ALA A 329 21.59 4.39 16.73
N SER A 330 21.61 3.21 16.10
CA SER A 330 22.20 2.01 16.70
C SER A 330 22.78 1.02 15.68
N ALA A 331 23.77 0.24 16.12
CA ALA A 331 24.33 -0.85 15.32
C ALA A 331 23.24 -1.86 14.93
N GLY A 332 23.18 -2.21 13.65
CA GLY A 332 22.17 -3.15 13.12
C GLY A 332 20.83 -2.52 12.73
N THR A 333 20.59 -1.23 12.99
CA THR A 333 19.39 -0.50 12.51
C THR A 333 19.22 -0.65 11.00
N LYS A 334 20.30 -0.46 10.23
CA LYS A 334 20.30 -0.66 8.78
C LYS A 334 19.81 -2.04 8.39
N ASN A 335 20.44 -3.09 8.93
CA ASN A 335 20.10 -4.48 8.59
C ASN A 335 18.63 -4.80 8.91
N ARG A 336 18.10 -4.23 10.00
CA ARG A 336 16.68 -4.39 10.35
C ARG A 336 15.77 -3.65 9.37
N LEU A 337 16.10 -2.42 8.96
CA LEU A 337 15.30 -1.64 8.01
C LEU A 337 15.31 -2.24 6.59
N MET A 338 16.43 -2.83 6.20
CA MET A 338 16.64 -3.46 4.89
C MET A 338 16.03 -4.85 4.74
N ASN A 339 15.72 -5.51 5.86
CA ASN A 339 15.03 -6.79 5.90
C ASN A 339 14.16 -6.83 7.17
N PRO A 340 13.09 -6.03 7.20
CA PRO A 340 12.23 -5.92 8.35
C PRO A 340 11.51 -7.24 8.56
N LYS A 341 11.54 -7.72 9.79
CA LYS A 341 10.91 -8.99 10.15
C LYS A 341 9.41 -8.78 10.30
N LEU A 342 8.64 -9.84 10.04
CA LEU A 342 7.25 -9.87 10.48
C LEU A 342 7.20 -9.82 12.01
N PHE A 343 6.21 -9.12 12.53
CA PHE A 343 6.03 -9.01 13.98
C PHE A 343 5.72 -10.38 14.60
N HIS A 344 6.06 -10.55 15.89
CA HIS A 344 5.92 -11.84 16.57
C HIS A 344 4.47 -12.36 16.54
N GLY A 345 4.31 -13.65 16.25
CA GLY A 345 3.02 -14.32 16.10
C GLY A 345 2.46 -14.32 14.68
N TYR A 346 3.05 -13.60 13.73
CA TYR A 346 2.67 -13.71 12.31
C TYR A 346 3.32 -14.93 11.67
N ILE A 347 2.72 -16.12 11.79
CA ILE A 347 3.23 -17.31 11.09
C ILE A 347 2.06 -18.08 10.49
N SER A 348 1.84 -17.84 9.19
CA SER A 348 1.19 -18.83 8.35
C SER A 348 2.19 -19.93 8.02
N GLU A 349 1.86 -21.21 8.24
CA GLU A 349 2.68 -22.31 7.70
C GLU A 349 2.68 -22.31 6.15
N ASN A 350 1.76 -21.58 5.52
CA ASN A 350 1.65 -21.42 4.06
C ASN A 350 2.44 -20.20 3.53
N PHE A 351 3.25 -19.54 4.36
CA PHE A 351 4.00 -18.38 3.92
C PHE A 351 5.15 -18.77 2.98
N ILE A 352 4.99 -18.46 1.69
CA ILE A 352 5.95 -18.80 0.63
C ILE A 352 7.09 -17.77 0.51
N LEU A 353 6.86 -16.53 0.94
CA LEU A 353 7.82 -15.44 0.75
C LEU A 353 9.00 -15.55 1.75
N PRO A 354 10.26 -15.37 1.34
CA PRO A 354 11.44 -15.57 2.18
C PRO A 354 11.72 -14.37 3.10
N LEU A 355 10.70 -13.85 3.80
CA LEU A 355 10.96 -12.93 4.91
C LEU A 355 11.44 -13.75 6.10
N ASN A 356 12.54 -13.31 6.71
CA ASN A 356 13.05 -13.94 7.91
C ASN A 356 11.99 -13.86 8.99
N ASN A 357 11.38 -15.01 9.29
CA ASN A 357 10.62 -15.17 10.51
C ASN A 357 11.58 -14.87 11.68
N PRO A 358 11.12 -14.27 12.79
CA PRO A 358 11.88 -14.34 14.01
C PRO A 358 11.98 -15.81 14.45
N THR A 359 12.95 -16.56 13.93
CA THR A 359 13.39 -17.86 14.48
C THR A 359 14.19 -17.69 15.78
N LEU A 360 14.24 -16.49 16.29
CA LEU A 360 14.75 -16.21 17.61
C LEU A 360 13.51 -16.04 18.47
N ILE A 361 13.28 -17.01 19.35
CA ILE A 361 12.82 -16.76 20.72
C ILE A 361 13.43 -15.41 21.11
N PRO A 362 12.70 -14.29 21.04
CA PRO A 362 13.28 -13.01 21.29
C PRO A 362 13.73 -13.05 22.73
N THR A 363 14.95 -12.62 22.96
CA THR A 363 15.50 -12.45 24.28
C THR A 363 15.17 -11.02 24.69
N TYR A 364 14.14 -10.86 25.50
CA TYR A 364 13.78 -9.60 26.13
C TYR A 364 14.71 -9.35 27.32
N GLU A 365 15.55 -8.33 27.25
CA GLU A 365 16.31 -7.89 28.42
C GLU A 365 15.44 -6.99 29.29
N CYS A 366 15.30 -7.36 30.56
CA CYS A 366 14.65 -6.53 31.56
C CYS A 366 15.56 -6.36 32.77
N ALA A 367 15.15 -5.50 33.71
CA ALA A 367 15.86 -5.32 34.98
C ALA A 367 16.07 -6.63 35.79
N ARG A 368 15.43 -7.74 35.40
CA ARG A 368 15.56 -9.08 36.01
C ARG A 368 16.34 -10.10 35.14
N GLY A 369 16.96 -9.67 34.04
CA GLY A 369 17.74 -10.51 33.12
C GLY A 369 17.06 -10.81 31.77
N THR A 370 17.63 -11.72 31.00
CA THR A 370 17.19 -12.10 29.65
C THR A 370 16.01 -13.09 29.68
N ILE A 371 14.86 -12.67 29.16
CA ILE A 371 13.60 -13.41 29.10
C ILE A 371 13.39 -13.94 27.68
N LYS A 372 13.06 -15.22 27.53
CA LYS A 372 12.82 -15.87 26.23
C LYS A 372 11.32 -15.90 25.94
N PHE A 373 10.84 -15.36 24.81
CA PHE A 373 9.41 -15.53 24.49
C PHE A 373 9.13 -16.99 24.18
N ALA A 374 7.97 -17.52 24.60
CA ALA A 374 7.51 -18.75 23.97
C ALA A 374 7.26 -18.43 22.49
N SER A 375 7.74 -19.28 21.58
CA SER A 375 7.33 -19.22 20.18
C SER A 375 5.83 -19.53 20.13
N ILE A 376 5.01 -18.50 19.95
CA ILE A 376 3.56 -18.61 19.91
C ILE A 376 3.18 -19.05 18.50
N ASN A 377 3.05 -20.34 18.29
CA ASN A 377 2.11 -20.83 17.30
C ASN A 377 0.73 -20.67 17.93
N PHE A 378 -0.19 -19.94 17.29
CA PHE A 378 -1.56 -19.78 17.78
C PHE A 378 -2.12 -21.15 18.19
N VAL A 379 -2.44 -21.31 19.49
CA VAL A 379 -2.82 -22.62 20.07
C VAL A 379 -4.06 -23.20 19.39
N LYS A 380 -4.93 -22.33 18.84
CA LYS A 380 -6.02 -22.67 17.93
C LYS A 380 -5.65 -22.20 16.53
N GLY A 381 -5.77 -23.09 15.54
CA GLY A 381 -5.56 -22.77 14.12
C GLY A 381 -4.23 -23.21 13.51
N GLN A 382 -3.31 -23.81 14.29
CA GLN A 382 -2.06 -24.40 13.79
C GLN A 382 -1.24 -23.45 12.88
N GLY A 383 -1.21 -22.16 13.22
CA GLY A 383 -0.53 -21.16 12.38
C GLY A 383 -1.27 -20.87 11.07
N LYS A 384 -2.59 -20.69 11.13
CA LYS A 384 -3.43 -20.15 10.06
C LYS A 384 -4.38 -19.10 10.63
N TYR A 385 -4.63 -18.01 9.90
CA TYR A 385 -5.63 -17.01 10.21
C TYR A 385 -7.04 -17.52 9.87
N VAL A 386 -7.17 -18.09 8.67
CA VAL A 386 -8.44 -18.50 8.10
C VAL A 386 -8.80 -19.92 8.55
N ARG A 387 -10.06 -20.11 8.92
CA ARG A 387 -10.61 -21.39 9.35
C ARG A 387 -10.89 -22.29 8.14
N GLY A 388 -10.13 -23.36 8.04
CA GLY A 388 -10.31 -24.42 7.04
C GLY A 388 -11.05 -25.66 7.57
N PRO A 389 -11.46 -26.57 6.67
CA PRO A 389 -11.42 -26.44 5.22
C PRO A 389 -12.55 -25.55 4.70
N ARG A 390 -12.23 -24.52 3.91
CA ARG A 390 -13.21 -23.62 3.27
C ARG A 390 -12.75 -23.22 1.87
N MET A 391 -13.71 -23.03 0.98
CA MET A 391 -13.48 -22.54 -0.38
C MET A 391 -13.82 -21.05 -0.46
N TYR A 392 -13.02 -20.31 -1.20
CA TYR A 392 -13.17 -18.88 -1.42
C TYR A 392 -13.23 -18.55 -2.92
N LYS A 393 -14.01 -17.51 -3.24
CA LYS A 393 -14.01 -16.84 -4.54
C LYS A 393 -13.14 -15.59 -4.43
N ILE A 394 -12.16 -15.48 -5.32
CA ILE A 394 -11.20 -14.38 -5.37
C ILE A 394 -11.31 -13.71 -6.73
N THR A 395 -11.62 -12.43 -6.77
CA THR A 395 -11.69 -11.66 -8.03
C THR A 395 -10.29 -11.28 -8.52
N ASP A 396 -10.19 -10.78 -9.76
CA ASP A 396 -8.92 -10.38 -10.35
C ASP A 396 -8.17 -9.30 -9.54
N ASP A 397 -8.92 -8.44 -8.86
CA ASP A 397 -8.40 -7.42 -7.94
C ASP A 397 -8.18 -7.93 -6.51
N LEU A 398 -8.06 -9.25 -6.31
CA LEU A 398 -7.82 -9.90 -5.02
C LEU A 398 -8.93 -9.73 -3.97
N THR A 399 -10.14 -9.29 -4.34
CA THR A 399 -11.25 -9.28 -3.39
C THR A 399 -11.61 -10.71 -2.99
N VAL A 400 -11.48 -11.01 -1.70
CA VAL A 400 -11.79 -12.32 -1.12
C VAL A 400 -13.24 -12.37 -0.65
N THR A 401 -13.97 -13.43 -1.01
CA THR A 401 -15.32 -13.72 -0.52
C THR A 401 -15.51 -15.22 -0.31
N PRO A 402 -16.35 -15.69 0.62
CA PRO A 402 -16.67 -17.11 0.73
C PRO A 402 -17.26 -17.64 -0.58
N PHE A 403 -16.84 -18.83 -1.01
CA PHE A 403 -17.34 -19.41 -2.25
C PHE A 403 -18.79 -19.87 -2.08
N CYS A 404 -19.68 -19.42 -2.98
CA CYS A 404 -21.06 -19.89 -3.05
C CYS A 404 -21.41 -20.19 -4.51
N MET A 405 -21.77 -21.46 -4.78
CA MET A 405 -22.10 -21.92 -6.13
C MET A 405 -23.32 -21.17 -6.70
N ALA A 406 -24.38 -21.02 -5.90
CA ALA A 406 -25.60 -20.33 -6.32
C ALA A 406 -25.35 -18.85 -6.67
N SER A 407 -24.58 -18.13 -5.84
CA SER A 407 -24.19 -16.74 -6.11
C SER A 407 -23.30 -16.64 -7.36
N THR A 408 -22.43 -17.63 -7.59
CA THR A 408 -21.56 -17.67 -8.77
C THR A 408 -22.36 -17.87 -10.05
N ILE A 409 -23.32 -18.79 -10.07
CA ILE A 409 -24.24 -18.98 -11.20
C ILE A 409 -25.01 -17.69 -11.48
N SER A 410 -25.58 -17.07 -10.43
CA SER A 410 -26.29 -15.79 -10.56
C SER A 410 -25.40 -14.68 -11.15
N THR A 411 -24.11 -14.65 -10.77
CA THR A 411 -23.15 -13.69 -11.33
C THR A 411 -22.89 -13.94 -12.81
N LEU A 412 -22.76 -15.20 -13.23
CA LEU A 412 -22.53 -15.57 -14.62
C LEU A 412 -23.76 -15.25 -15.50
N GLU A 413 -24.97 -15.51 -15.00
CA GLU A 413 -26.23 -15.15 -15.65
C GLU A 413 -26.34 -13.62 -15.81
N TYR A 414 -26.07 -12.87 -14.75
CA TYR A 414 -26.08 -11.40 -14.79
C TYR A 414 -25.10 -10.83 -15.82
N LEU A 415 -23.92 -11.45 -15.95
CA LEU A 415 -22.91 -11.06 -16.94
C LEU A 415 -23.20 -11.60 -18.35
N ASN A 416 -24.26 -12.39 -18.56
CA ASN A 416 -24.60 -13.08 -19.80
C ASN A 416 -23.47 -14.00 -20.33
N ILE A 417 -22.78 -14.70 -19.43
CA ILE A 417 -21.69 -15.62 -19.80
C ILE A 417 -22.23 -17.06 -19.78
N PRO A 418 -22.37 -17.73 -20.94
CA PRO A 418 -22.83 -19.11 -20.97
C PRO A 418 -21.74 -20.06 -20.44
N LEU A 419 -22.15 -21.16 -19.80
CA LEU A 419 -21.21 -22.17 -19.28
C LEU A 419 -20.29 -22.74 -20.36
N SER A 420 -20.76 -22.82 -21.61
CA SER A 420 -19.96 -23.25 -22.76
C SER A 420 -18.75 -22.33 -23.02
N ASP A 421 -18.82 -21.06 -22.64
CA ASP A 421 -17.77 -20.04 -22.78
C ASP A 421 -16.87 -19.96 -21.53
N ILE A 422 -16.97 -20.89 -20.57
CA ILE A 422 -16.13 -20.92 -19.37
C ILE A 422 -15.02 -21.97 -19.52
N LYS A 423 -13.81 -21.60 -19.11
CA LYS A 423 -12.63 -22.47 -19.05
C LYS A 423 -12.02 -22.43 -17.66
N GLU A 424 -11.78 -23.60 -17.08
CA GLU A 424 -10.97 -23.73 -15.86
C GLU A 424 -9.50 -23.90 -16.23
N MET A 425 -8.62 -23.28 -15.44
CA MET A 425 -7.17 -23.46 -15.51
C MET A 425 -6.63 -23.62 -14.10
N GLU A 426 -5.65 -24.49 -13.91
CA GLU A 426 -4.99 -24.66 -12.62
C GLU A 426 -3.58 -24.08 -12.68
N PHE A 427 -3.23 -23.32 -11.66
CA PHE A 427 -1.91 -22.73 -11.47
C PHE A 427 -1.30 -23.26 -10.18
N GLN A 428 -0.02 -23.60 -10.23
CA GLN A 428 0.77 -23.83 -9.02
C GLN A 428 1.43 -22.52 -8.62
N ILE A 429 1.12 -22.04 -7.42
CA ILE A 429 1.69 -20.82 -6.84
C ILE A 429 2.93 -21.22 -6.05
N GLY A 430 4.11 -20.95 -6.62
CA GLY A 430 5.40 -21.02 -5.93
C GLY A 430 5.91 -19.62 -5.59
N LEU A 431 7.21 -19.52 -5.29
CA LEU A 431 7.84 -18.26 -4.90
C LEU A 431 7.74 -17.17 -5.99
N GLU A 432 8.03 -17.53 -7.24
CA GLU A 432 8.00 -16.57 -8.35
C GLU A 432 6.58 -16.02 -8.58
N GLU A 433 5.57 -16.90 -8.56
CA GLU A 433 4.16 -16.50 -8.66
C GLU A 433 3.75 -15.66 -7.45
N ALA A 434 4.16 -16.03 -6.24
CA ALA A 434 3.86 -15.29 -5.01
C ALA A 434 4.42 -13.85 -5.03
N LEU A 435 5.67 -13.68 -5.48
CA LEU A 435 6.29 -12.36 -5.65
C LEU A 435 5.60 -11.55 -6.75
N SER A 436 5.19 -12.21 -7.83
CA SER A 436 4.44 -11.57 -8.91
C SER A 436 3.06 -11.09 -8.44
N ILE A 437 2.35 -11.89 -7.64
CA ILE A 437 1.06 -11.50 -7.03
C ILE A 437 1.27 -10.35 -6.04
N LEU A 438 2.32 -10.39 -5.20
CA LEU A 438 2.64 -9.29 -4.29
C LEU A 438 2.88 -7.98 -5.05
N LYS A 439 3.73 -8.01 -6.08
CA LYS A 439 4.01 -6.84 -6.92
C LYS A 439 2.76 -6.32 -7.62
N ALA A 440 1.96 -7.22 -8.20
CA ALA A 440 0.73 -6.86 -8.89
C ALA A 440 -0.33 -6.34 -7.92
N SER A 441 -0.36 -6.81 -6.66
CA SER A 441 -1.29 -6.32 -5.64
C SER A 441 -1.11 -4.82 -5.36
N LEU A 442 0.13 -4.32 -5.42
CA LEU A 442 0.48 -2.93 -5.14
C LEU A 442 0.20 -1.99 -6.33
N THR A 443 0.08 -2.54 -7.54
CA THR A 443 0.24 -1.78 -8.77
C THR A 443 -0.87 -2.02 -9.80
N SER A 444 -1.67 -3.06 -9.64
CA SER A 444 -2.69 -3.41 -10.62
C SER A 444 -4.06 -3.47 -10.00
N THR A 445 -5.09 -3.26 -10.81
CA THR A 445 -6.49 -3.57 -10.47
C THR A 445 -6.94 -4.92 -11.05
N SER A 446 -6.01 -5.65 -11.68
CA SER A 446 -6.18 -6.98 -12.26
C SER A 446 -4.96 -7.83 -11.88
N ALA A 447 -4.69 -7.91 -10.57
CA ALA A 447 -3.45 -8.44 -10.04
C ALA A 447 -3.24 -9.92 -10.37
N LEU A 448 -4.29 -10.75 -10.37
CA LEU A 448 -4.16 -12.17 -10.75
C LEU A 448 -3.83 -12.31 -12.24
N SER A 449 -4.51 -11.56 -13.11
CA SER A 449 -4.24 -11.56 -14.54
C SER A 449 -2.80 -11.13 -14.84
N ASP A 450 -2.32 -10.07 -14.19
CA ASP A 450 -0.95 -9.56 -14.40
C ASP A 450 0.10 -10.55 -13.87
N ALA A 451 -0.11 -11.09 -12.67
CA ALA A 451 0.82 -12.04 -12.06
C ALA A 451 0.90 -13.36 -12.84
N MET A 452 -0.23 -13.83 -13.35
CA MET A 452 -0.33 -15.07 -14.14
C MET A 452 -0.11 -14.85 -15.65
N LYS A 453 0.18 -13.61 -16.07
CA LYS A 453 0.38 -13.21 -17.48
C LYS A 453 -0.81 -13.56 -18.38
N ILE A 454 -2.02 -13.51 -17.83
CA ILE A 454 -3.28 -13.76 -18.56
C ILE A 454 -3.63 -12.50 -19.33
N LYS A 455 -3.50 -12.57 -20.66
CA LYS A 455 -3.78 -11.41 -21.54
C LYS A 455 -5.17 -11.53 -22.15
N PRO A 456 -6.04 -10.53 -21.97
CA PRO A 456 -7.35 -10.55 -22.61
C PRO A 456 -7.20 -10.45 -24.13
N ILE A 457 -8.02 -11.20 -24.86
CA ILE A 457 -8.12 -11.13 -26.32
C ILE A 457 -8.79 -9.80 -26.67
N LYS A 458 -8.04 -8.91 -27.32
CA LYS A 458 -8.61 -7.70 -27.91
C LYS A 458 -9.39 -8.09 -29.16
N THR A 459 -10.68 -8.37 -29.04
CA THR A 459 -11.55 -8.56 -30.21
C THR A 459 -11.66 -7.27 -31.02
N GLN A 460 -11.35 -7.31 -32.32
CA GLN A 460 -11.51 -6.18 -33.27
C GLN A 460 -12.93 -5.58 -33.26
N GLN A 461 -13.93 -6.31 -32.76
CA GLN A 461 -15.31 -5.83 -32.60
C GLN A 461 -15.45 -4.65 -31.63
N THR A 462 -14.59 -4.50 -30.62
CA THR A 462 -14.67 -3.37 -29.68
C THR A 462 -14.25 -2.05 -30.35
N ILE A 463 -13.32 -2.10 -31.31
CA ILE A 463 -12.92 -0.92 -32.10
C ILE A 463 -14.06 -0.51 -33.04
N CYS A 464 -14.73 -1.48 -33.67
CA CYS A 464 -15.90 -1.22 -34.51
C CYS A 464 -17.11 -0.72 -33.72
N PHE A 465 -17.39 -1.25 -32.52
CA PHE A 465 -18.50 -0.79 -31.67
C PHE A 465 -18.28 0.62 -31.15
N PHE A 466 -17.05 0.95 -30.71
CA PHE A 466 -16.73 2.33 -30.31
C PHE A 466 -16.79 3.29 -31.50
N HIS A 467 -16.31 2.91 -32.69
CA HIS A 467 -16.44 3.74 -33.89
C HIS A 467 -17.90 3.89 -34.37
N ALA A 468 -18.71 2.84 -34.27
CA ALA A 468 -20.13 2.87 -34.62
C ALA A 468 -20.94 3.74 -33.65
N LYS A 469 -20.69 3.62 -32.34
CA LYS A 469 -21.35 4.44 -31.30
C LYS A 469 -20.89 5.90 -31.35
N ARG A 470 -19.63 6.18 -31.72
CA ARG A 470 -19.17 7.56 -31.98
C ARG A 470 -19.83 8.15 -33.22
N ARG A 471 -20.00 7.35 -34.29
CA ARG A 471 -20.69 7.76 -35.53
C ARG A 471 -22.20 7.98 -35.34
N SER A 472 -22.87 7.19 -34.50
CA SER A 472 -24.29 7.38 -34.20
C SER A 472 -24.52 8.66 -33.36
N VAL A 473 -23.70 8.89 -32.34
CA VAL A 473 -23.77 10.12 -31.51
C VAL A 473 -23.42 11.38 -32.31
N LEU A 474 -22.47 11.29 -33.27
CA LEU A 474 -22.17 12.38 -34.20
C LEU A 474 -23.30 12.63 -35.21
N ARG A 475 -24.00 11.58 -35.67
CA ARG A 475 -25.16 11.72 -36.55
C ARG A 475 -26.37 12.32 -35.84
N GLU A 476 -26.64 11.92 -34.59
CA GLU A 476 -27.71 12.51 -33.76
C GLU A 476 -27.43 13.99 -33.46
N LYS A 477 -26.20 14.35 -33.06
CA LYS A 477 -25.81 15.76 -32.85
C LYS A 477 -25.93 16.60 -34.12
N ASN A 478 -25.54 16.07 -35.27
CA ASN A 478 -25.69 16.79 -36.55
C ASN A 478 -27.17 16.93 -36.97
N SER A 479 -28.01 15.93 -36.68
CA SER A 479 -29.46 16.01 -36.92
C SER A 479 -30.13 17.05 -36.01
N GLU A 480 -29.76 17.10 -34.74
CA GLU A 480 -30.25 18.11 -33.78
C GLU A 480 -29.78 19.52 -34.15
N ASP A 481 -28.55 19.68 -34.62
CA ASP A 481 -28.00 20.98 -35.02
C ASP A 481 -28.63 21.48 -36.35
N LEU A 482 -28.94 20.57 -37.29
CA LEU A 482 -29.73 20.86 -38.49
C LEU A 482 -31.19 21.22 -38.17
N GLY A 483 -31.80 20.52 -37.19
CA GLY A 483 -33.12 20.85 -36.67
C GLY A 483 -33.16 22.23 -36.01
N ARG A 484 -32.18 22.55 -35.15
CA ARG A 484 -32.06 23.87 -34.51
C ARG A 484 -31.82 25.00 -35.51
N ARG A 485 -31.03 24.77 -36.57
CA ARG A 485 -30.83 25.77 -37.66
C ARG A 485 -32.09 25.98 -38.48
N SER A 486 -32.86 24.93 -38.75
CA SER A 486 -34.14 25.04 -39.47
C SER A 486 -35.19 25.78 -38.63
N ILE A 487 -35.27 25.50 -37.33
CA ILE A 487 -36.15 26.20 -36.40
C ILE A 487 -35.74 27.68 -36.25
N ARG A 488 -34.44 28.01 -36.19
CA ARG A 488 -33.97 29.41 -36.19
C ARG A 488 -34.36 30.15 -37.48
N ARG A 489 -34.17 29.54 -38.66
CA ARG A 489 -34.59 30.15 -39.93
C ARG A 489 -36.10 30.38 -40.02
N LEU A 490 -36.90 29.44 -39.52
CA LEU A 490 -38.37 29.60 -39.45
C LEU A 490 -38.76 30.72 -38.47
N ARG A 491 -38.06 30.83 -37.33
CA ARG A 491 -38.27 31.89 -36.34
C ARG A 491 -37.88 33.28 -36.88
N ASP A 492 -36.75 33.37 -37.59
CA ASP A 492 -36.28 34.61 -38.22
C ASP A 492 -37.17 35.04 -39.40
N SER A 493 -37.77 34.06 -40.12
CA SER A 493 -38.76 34.32 -41.16
C SER A 493 -40.12 34.77 -40.59
N ALA A 494 -40.51 34.25 -39.42
CA ALA A 494 -41.72 34.71 -38.70
C ALA A 494 -41.54 36.10 -38.07
N LEU A 495 -40.35 36.42 -37.54
CA LEU A 495 -40.03 37.75 -37.00
C LEU A 495 -39.93 38.84 -38.07
N LYS A 496 -39.64 38.50 -39.34
CA LYS A 496 -39.73 39.44 -40.48
C LYS A 496 -41.16 39.73 -40.96
N LYS A 497 -42.18 38.99 -40.49
CA LYS A 497 -43.60 39.22 -40.84
C LYS A 497 -44.37 40.08 -39.84
N PHE A 498 -43.78 40.46 -38.70
CA PHE A 498 -44.38 41.37 -37.73
C PHE A 498 -43.56 42.65 -37.60
N GLN A 499 -43.73 43.56 -38.57
CA GLN A 499 -43.41 44.98 -38.42
C GLN A 499 -44.74 45.72 -38.18
N PRO A 500 -44.90 46.49 -37.10
CA PRO A 500 -46.12 47.24 -36.84
C PRO A 500 -46.23 48.42 -37.82
N CYS A 501 -47.21 48.39 -38.71
CA CYS A 501 -47.56 49.52 -39.56
C CYS A 501 -48.42 50.49 -38.75
N GLY A 502 -47.89 51.66 -38.42
CA GLY A 502 -48.66 52.66 -37.67
C GLY A 502 -47.95 53.98 -37.45
N LYS A 503 -47.86 54.82 -38.49
CA LYS A 503 -48.38 56.21 -38.51
C LYS A 503 -47.85 56.97 -39.74
N GLY A 504 -48.75 57.21 -40.70
CA GLY A 504 -48.59 58.28 -41.68
C GLY A 504 -48.83 59.64 -41.02
N ARG A 505 -47.91 60.57 -41.24
CA ARG A 505 -48.17 62.03 -41.35
C ARG A 505 -48.64 62.28 -42.79
N ALA A 506 -49.44 63.26 -43.17
CA ALA A 506 -50.19 64.36 -42.54
C ALA A 506 -51.04 64.99 -43.68
N ALA A 507 -52.11 65.73 -43.33
CA ALA A 507 -52.51 67.03 -43.93
C ALA A 507 -54.02 67.30 -43.83
N LYS A 508 -54.44 68.03 -42.79
CA LYS A 508 -54.96 69.40 -42.90
C LYS A 508 -54.97 70.05 -41.52
#